data_AF-A0A3D3AZM6-F1
#
_entry.id   AF-A0A3D3AZM6-F1
#
_cell.length_a   1.000
_cell.length_b   1.000
_cell.length_c   1.000
_cell.angle_alpha   90.00
_cell.angle_beta   90.00
_cell.angle_gamma   90.00
#
_symmetry.space_group_name_H-M   'P 1'
#
loop_
_entity.id
_entity.type
_entity.pdbx_description
1 polymer ?
#
loop_
_entity_poly.entity_id
_entity_poly.type
_entity_poly.pdbx_seq_one_letter_code
_entity_poly.pdbx_strand_id
1 'polypeptide(L)'
;TLVFDEADAGVGGATAAAVGERLARLAARVQVLAVTHAPQVAALADGHMLIAKEPVPGPDGEAMATRVAVLEGAHRREEIARMLAGQTITDEARAAAMRL
;
A
#
# COMPACT_ATOMS: atom_id res chain seq x y z
N THR A 1 5.39 -15.44 11.89
CA THR A 1 4.93 -14.18 11.28
C THR A 1 5.77 -13.03 11.80
N LEU A 2 6.09 -12.06 10.95
CA LEU A 2 6.82 -10.84 11.29
C LEU A 2 5.98 -9.63 10.86
N VAL A 3 6.00 -8.56 11.67
CA VAL A 3 5.26 -7.32 11.42
C VAL A 3 6.25 -6.16 11.37
N PHE A 4 6.14 -5.36 10.33
CA PHE A 4 6.94 -4.16 10.11
C PHE A 4 6.01 -2.97 9.98
N ASP A 5 6.33 -1.89 10.69
CA ASP A 5 5.64 -0.62 10.60
C ASP A 5 6.63 0.41 10.05
N GLU A 6 6.32 0.96 8.87
CA GLU A 6 7.17 1.91 8.15
C GLU A 6 8.64 1.48 8.00
N ALA A 7 8.88 0.23 7.56
CA ALA A 7 10.24 -0.25 7.25
C ALA A 7 10.94 0.56 6.13
N ASP A 8 10.18 1.40 5.45
CA ASP A 8 10.53 2.33 4.39
C ASP A 8 10.53 3.81 4.85
N ALA A 9 10.46 4.08 6.16
CA ALA A 9 10.51 5.43 6.70
C ALA A 9 11.77 6.19 6.24
N GLY A 10 11.58 7.41 5.72
CA GLY A 10 12.68 8.29 5.32
C GLY A 10 13.44 7.85 4.07
N VAL A 11 12.96 6.85 3.33
CA VAL A 11 13.56 6.38 2.08
C VAL A 11 12.60 6.46 0.91
N GLY A 12 13.13 6.66 -0.29
CA GLY A 12 12.35 6.75 -1.53
C GLY A 12 13.10 6.19 -2.74
N GLY A 13 12.41 6.11 -3.88
CA GLY A 13 13.00 5.66 -5.14
C GLY A 13 13.64 4.28 -5.05
N ALA A 14 14.89 4.16 -5.49
CA ALA A 14 15.62 2.89 -5.55
C ALA A 14 15.81 2.25 -4.15
N THR A 15 15.95 3.04 -3.10
CA THR A 15 16.13 2.52 -1.74
C THR A 15 14.84 1.85 -1.25
N ALA A 16 13.68 2.47 -1.46
CA ALA A 16 12.39 1.87 -1.11
C ALA A 16 12.12 0.59 -1.90
N ALA A 17 12.47 0.56 -3.19
CA ALA A 17 12.39 -0.66 -4.00
C ALA A 17 13.26 -1.79 -3.42
N ALA A 18 14.49 -1.47 -3.03
CA ALA A 18 15.40 -2.44 -2.43
C ALA A 18 14.93 -2.95 -1.05
N VAL A 19 14.15 -2.15 -0.30
CA VAL A 19 13.45 -2.60 0.91
C VAL A 19 12.34 -3.59 0.54
N GLY A 20 11.48 -3.23 -0.42
CA GLY A 20 10.40 -4.10 -0.89
C GLY A 20 10.91 -5.47 -1.36
N GLU A 21 12.01 -5.50 -2.13
CA GLU A 21 12.63 -6.75 -2.56
C GLU A 21 13.12 -7.61 -1.39
N ARG A 22 13.68 -7.00 -0.33
CA ARG A 22 14.12 -7.72 0.87
C ARG A 22 12.94 -8.32 1.62
N LEU A 23 11.85 -7.56 1.75
CA LEU A 23 10.62 -8.04 2.39
C LEU A 23 9.97 -9.17 1.58
N ALA A 24 9.91 -9.06 0.25
CA ALA A 24 9.41 -10.13 -0.62
C ALA A 24 10.25 -11.41 -0.51
N ARG A 25 11.60 -11.30 -0.49
CA ARG A 25 12.48 -12.46 -0.26
C ARG A 25 12.28 -13.10 1.12
N LEU A 26 11.99 -12.30 2.14
CA LEU A 26 11.69 -12.79 3.48
C LEU A 26 10.32 -13.50 3.53
N ALA A 27 9.34 -12.95 2.80
CA ALA A 27 7.97 -13.49 2.69
C ALA A 27 7.94 -14.93 2.15
N ALA A 28 8.92 -15.31 1.32
CA ALA A 28 9.09 -16.67 0.82
C ALA A 28 9.33 -17.73 1.92
N ARG A 29 9.67 -17.32 3.16
CA ARG A 29 9.97 -18.24 4.28
C ARG A 29 9.05 -18.05 5.48
N VAL A 30 8.55 -16.85 5.70
CA VAL A 30 7.69 -16.49 6.83
C VAL A 30 6.63 -15.50 6.37
N GLN A 31 5.45 -15.51 6.98
CA GLN A 31 4.46 -14.46 6.72
C GLN A 31 4.99 -13.10 7.19
N VAL A 32 5.00 -12.12 6.29
CA VAL A 32 5.38 -10.72 6.54
C VAL A 32 4.15 -9.84 6.39
N LEU A 33 3.89 -9.00 7.40
CA LEU A 33 2.92 -7.91 7.33
C LEU A 33 3.68 -6.59 7.37
N ALA A 34 3.47 -5.71 6.41
CA ALA A 34 4.12 -4.40 6.35
C ALA A 34 3.06 -3.30 6.21
N VAL A 35 3.16 -2.28 7.06
CA VAL A 35 2.46 -1.01 6.88
C VAL A 35 3.42 -0.06 6.17
N THR A 36 3.00 0.49 5.02
CA THR A 36 3.88 1.25 4.13
C THR A 36 3.10 2.32 3.38
N HIS A 37 3.77 3.44 3.10
CA HIS A 37 3.29 4.46 2.17
C HIS A 37 4.10 4.48 0.87
N ALA A 38 5.18 3.70 0.75
CA ALA A 38 5.96 3.61 -0.48
C ALA A 38 5.29 2.69 -1.51
N PRO A 39 4.94 3.21 -2.70
CA PRO A 39 4.35 2.39 -3.77
C PRO A 39 5.28 1.25 -4.20
N GLN A 40 6.60 1.44 -4.13
CA GLN A 40 7.59 0.42 -4.49
C GLN A 40 7.55 -0.80 -3.55
N VAL A 41 7.19 -0.61 -2.28
CA VAL A 41 7.05 -1.71 -1.32
C VAL A 41 5.70 -2.39 -1.52
N ALA A 42 4.62 -1.63 -1.61
CA ALA A 42 3.26 -2.16 -1.79
C ALA A 42 3.08 -2.94 -3.11
N ALA A 43 3.78 -2.54 -4.18
CA ALA A 43 3.74 -3.22 -5.48
C ALA A 43 4.37 -4.63 -5.43
N LEU A 44 5.32 -4.88 -4.52
CA LEU A 44 6.00 -6.18 -4.39
C LEU A 44 5.30 -7.14 -3.41
N ALA A 45 4.22 -6.72 -2.75
CA ALA A 45 3.49 -7.57 -1.81
C ALA A 45 2.64 -8.64 -2.51
N ASP A 46 2.57 -9.85 -1.94
CA ASP A 46 1.68 -10.93 -2.43
C ASP A 46 0.19 -10.57 -2.28
N GLY A 47 -0.14 -9.81 -1.22
CA GLY A 47 -1.48 -9.28 -0.96
C GLY A 47 -1.40 -7.81 -0.58
N HIS A 48 -2.39 -7.03 -1.00
CA HIS A 48 -2.46 -5.60 -0.74
C HIS A 48 -3.78 -5.28 -0.03
N MET A 49 -3.71 -4.66 1.15
CA MET A 49 -4.87 -4.17 1.89
C MET A 49 -4.84 -2.65 1.97
N LEU A 50 -5.96 -2.02 1.63
CA LEU A 50 -6.18 -0.59 1.81
C LEU A 50 -6.84 -0.36 3.17
N ILE A 51 -6.27 0.56 3.94
CA ILE A 51 -6.84 1.06 5.18
C ILE A 51 -7.44 2.43 4.90
N ALA A 52 -8.74 2.58 5.14
CA ALA A 52 -9.46 3.84 4.92
C ALA A 52 -10.33 4.18 6.12
N LYS A 53 -10.59 5.48 6.32
CA LYS A 53 -11.61 5.94 7.27
C LYS A 53 -12.88 6.24 6.49
N GLU A 54 -13.99 5.69 6.95
CA GLU A 54 -15.30 5.94 6.37
C GLU A 54 -16.28 6.39 7.44
N PRO A 55 -17.18 7.32 7.10
CA PRO A 55 -18.27 7.68 8.00
C PRO A 55 -19.30 6.55 8.10
N VAL A 56 -19.79 6.33 9.31
CA VAL A 56 -20.83 5.35 9.65
C VAL A 56 -21.87 5.98 10.56
N PRO A 57 -23.13 5.52 10.54
CA PRO A 57 -24.13 5.96 11.51
C PRO A 57 -23.73 5.59 12.94
N GLY A 58 -23.83 6.56 13.85
CA GLY A 58 -23.55 6.40 15.27
C GLY A 58 -24.67 6.98 16.16
N PRO A 59 -24.60 6.76 17.49
CA PRO A 59 -25.63 7.18 18.43
C PRO A 59 -25.90 8.69 18.45
N ASP A 60 -24.87 9.50 18.18
CA ASP A 60 -24.90 10.97 18.23
C ASP A 60 -24.72 11.62 16.83
N GLY A 61 -24.99 10.89 15.74
CA GLY A 61 -24.81 11.35 14.37
C GLY A 61 -23.78 10.54 13.58
N GLU A 62 -22.92 11.21 12.82
CA GLU A 62 -21.90 10.57 11.97
C GLU A 62 -20.65 10.24 12.79
N ALA A 63 -20.22 8.97 12.77
CA ALA A 63 -19.00 8.49 13.41
C ALA A 63 -17.99 8.01 12.37
N MET A 64 -16.69 8.05 12.66
CA MET A 64 -15.66 7.54 11.74
C MET A 64 -15.25 6.12 12.13
N ALA A 65 -15.30 5.18 11.17
CA ALA A 65 -14.80 3.82 11.34
C ALA A 65 -13.62 3.55 10.40
N THR A 66 -12.65 2.75 10.87
CA THR A 66 -11.58 2.24 10.02
C THR A 66 -12.07 1.02 9.26
N ARG A 67 -12.04 1.08 7.93
CA ARG A 67 -12.26 -0.06 7.05
C ARG A 67 -10.95 -0.60 6.51
N VAL A 68 -10.96 -1.91 6.29
CA VAL A 68 -9.90 -2.65 5.61
C VAL A 68 -10.51 -3.28 4.37
N ALA A 69 -9.92 -3.04 3.21
CA ALA A 69 -10.33 -3.65 1.95
C ALA A 69 -9.14 -4.38 1.31
N VAL A 70 -9.35 -5.63 0.89
CA VAL A 70 -8.35 -6.34 0.09
C VAL A 70 -8.42 -5.82 -1.34
N LEU A 71 -7.28 -5.46 -1.91
CA LEU A 71 -7.15 -4.94 -3.26
C LEU A 71 -6.55 -6.00 -4.20
N GLU A 72 -7.24 -6.21 -5.32
CA GLU A 72 -6.83 -7.14 -6.36
C GLU A 72 -6.93 -6.49 -7.75
N GLY A 73 -6.26 -7.07 -8.74
CA GLY A 73 -6.38 -6.71 -10.15
C GLY A 73 -6.27 -5.21 -10.42
N ALA A 74 -7.34 -4.62 -10.96
CA ALA A 74 -7.38 -3.21 -11.32
C ALA A 74 -7.37 -2.27 -10.10
N HIS A 75 -8.05 -2.62 -9.01
CA HIS A 75 -8.08 -1.79 -7.80
C HIS A 75 -6.70 -1.71 -7.15
N ARG A 76 -5.96 -2.82 -7.14
CA ARG A 76 -4.57 -2.84 -6.69
C ARG A 76 -3.69 -1.88 -7.50
N ARG A 77 -3.82 -1.89 -8.83
CA ARG A 77 -3.04 -1.00 -9.71
C ARG A 77 -3.42 0.47 -9.53
N GLU A 78 -4.70 0.77 -9.41
CA GLU A 78 -5.18 2.14 -9.20
C GLU A 78 -4.66 2.70 -7.88
N GLU A 79 -4.60 1.89 -6.82
CA GLU A 79 -4.04 2.30 -5.54
C GLU A 79 -2.54 2.59 -5.62
N ILE A 80 -1.75 1.75 -6.32
CA ILE A 80 -0.33 2.04 -6.56
C ILE A 80 -0.16 3.35 -7.36
N ALA A 81 -1.02 3.59 -8.35
CA ALA A 81 -1.02 4.84 -9.11
C ALA A 81 -1.36 6.04 -8.20
N ARG A 82 -2.32 5.89 -7.28
CA ARG A 82 -2.67 6.91 -6.27
C ARG A 82 -1.50 7.22 -5.35
N MET A 83 -0.81 6.19 -4.85
CA MET A 83 0.38 6.33 -4.01
C MET A 83 1.53 7.06 -4.74
N LEU A 84 1.64 6.89 -6.06
CA LEU A 84 2.63 7.58 -6.89
C LEU A 84 2.25 9.05 -7.21
N ALA A 85 0.96 9.32 -7.47
CA ALA A 85 0.50 10.61 -7.97
C ALA A 85 0.25 11.66 -6.87
N GLY A 86 0.09 11.22 -5.62
CA GLY A 86 -0.22 12.08 -4.49
C GLY A 86 -1.69 12.51 -4.44
N GLN A 87 -2.01 13.67 -5.01
CA GLN A 87 -3.35 14.28 -4.89
C GLN A 87 -4.33 13.83 -5.98
N THR A 88 -3.88 13.78 -7.23
CA THR A 88 -4.72 13.45 -8.39
C THR A 88 -4.06 12.35 -9.18
N ILE A 89 -4.77 11.25 -9.42
CA ILE A 89 -4.27 10.13 -10.22
C ILE A 89 -4.18 10.57 -11.68
N THR A 90 -2.97 10.56 -12.23
CA THR A 90 -2.71 10.90 -13.64
C THR A 90 -2.48 9.64 -14.48
N ASP A 91 -2.58 9.78 -15.80
CA ASP A 91 -2.32 8.67 -16.72
C ASP A 91 -0.84 8.24 -16.68
N GLU A 92 0.07 9.18 -16.42
CA GLU A 92 1.49 8.89 -16.21
C GLU A 92 1.69 8.06 -14.94
N ALA A 93 0.96 8.35 -13.86
CA ALA A 93 1.03 7.58 -12.63
C ALA A 93 0.48 6.16 -12.81
N ARG A 94 -0.61 5.99 -13.58
CA ARG A 94 -1.11 4.66 -13.97
C ARG A 94 -0.10 3.91 -14.83
N ALA A 95 0.53 4.59 -15.79
CA ALA A 95 1.58 4.00 -16.62
C ALA A 95 2.82 3.61 -15.80
N ALA A 96 3.19 4.40 -14.79
CA ALA A 96 4.28 4.09 -13.87
C ALA A 96 3.94 2.90 -12.97
N ALA A 97 2.71 2.83 -12.44
CA ALA A 97 2.24 1.72 -11.62
C ALA A 97 2.30 0.37 -12.35
N MET A 98 2.11 0.35 -13.68
CA MET A 98 2.24 -0.88 -14.48
C MET A 98 3.69 -1.38 -14.62
N ARG A 99 4.69 -0.56 -14.27
CA ARG A 99 6.12 -0.90 -14.35
C ARG A 99 6.72 -1.32 -13.01
N LEU A 100 5.94 -1.23 -11.92
CA LEU A 100 6.28 -1.73 -10.59
C LEU A 100 5.76 -3.15 -10.43
#